data_AF-A0A931RLU0-F1
#
_entry.id   AF-A0A931RLU0-F1
#
_cell.length_a   1.000
_cell.length_b   1.000
_cell.length_c   1.000
_cell.angle_alpha   90.00
_cell.angle_beta   90.00
_cell.angle_gamma   90.00
#
_symmetry.space_group_name_H-M   'P 1'
#
loop_
_entity.id
_entity.type
_entity.pdbx_description
1 polymer ?
#
loop_
_entity_poly.entity_id
_entity_poly.type
_entity_poly.pdbx_seq_one_letter_code
_entity_poly.pdbx_strand_id
1 'polypeptide(L)'
;MKHAIIAILLLIPSAVLAGSSSVDVSRIAVQGITGEVATSRVRVTNTDTIPQRYGLSVPGAFRERASMNPAQFSLAPGESQDVVLRFRMPAESQKTHLAIVSLDSRQGSALKVAGGIRIPLEFIAPRVAGASTPRAPITLPNLWHVAVYAVDGTLIIIAAYLIRRRKGESHGHNYQISFV
;
A
#
# COMPACT_ATOMS: atom_id res chain seq x y z
N MET A 1 -42.42 26.59 9.19
CA MET A 1 -42.24 26.04 7.83
C MET A 1 -41.09 26.77 7.15
N LYS A 2 -40.28 26.03 6.36
CA LYS A 2 -39.27 26.49 5.39
C LYS A 2 -37.88 26.81 5.97
N HIS A 3 -36.75 26.29 5.53
CA HIS A 3 -36.36 25.10 4.77
C HIS A 3 -34.89 24.85 5.16
N ALA A 4 -34.56 23.65 5.64
CA ALA A 4 -33.17 23.23 5.81
C ALA A 4 -32.61 22.86 4.42
N ILE A 5 -31.75 23.70 3.87
CA ILE A 5 -31.03 23.43 2.62
C ILE A 5 -29.85 22.52 2.96
N ILE A 6 -30.01 21.23 2.68
CA ILE A 6 -28.95 20.23 2.78
C ILE A 6 -28.09 20.37 1.53
N ALA A 7 -26.92 21.01 1.67
CA ALA A 7 -25.88 21.03 0.65
C ALA A 7 -25.11 19.70 0.68
N ILE A 8 -25.56 18.72 -0.11
CA ILE A 8 -24.79 17.50 -0.39
C ILE A 8 -23.69 17.89 -1.38
N LEU A 9 -22.52 18.22 -0.84
CA LEU A 9 -21.30 18.45 -1.60
C LEU A 9 -20.85 17.09 -2.17
N LEU A 10 -21.11 16.90 -3.46
CA LEU A 10 -20.69 15.75 -4.26
C LEU A 10 -19.18 15.47 -4.06
N LEU A 11 -18.87 14.35 -3.39
CA LEU A 11 -17.58 13.66 -3.51
C LEU A 11 -17.48 13.11 -4.94
N ILE A 12 -17.11 13.96 -5.90
CA ILE A 12 -16.66 13.50 -7.21
C ILE A 12 -15.19 13.11 -7.03
N PRO A 13 -14.80 11.83 -7.15
CA PRO A 13 -13.40 11.49 -7.23
C PRO A 13 -12.84 12.20 -8.46
N SER A 14 -11.93 13.15 -8.24
CA SER A 14 -11.25 13.87 -9.30
C SER A 14 -10.49 12.86 -10.17
N ALA A 15 -11.09 12.45 -11.29
CA ALA A 15 -10.39 11.75 -12.34
C ALA A 15 -9.38 12.74 -12.91
N VAL A 16 -8.10 12.53 -12.64
CA VAL A 16 -7.02 13.31 -13.25
C VAL A 16 -7.02 12.98 -14.75
N LEU A 17 -7.70 13.80 -15.56
CA LEU A 17 -7.70 13.75 -17.02
C LEU A 17 -6.36 14.25 -17.56
N ALA A 18 -5.33 13.40 -17.47
CA ALA A 18 -4.11 13.55 -18.25
C ALA A 18 -3.57 12.21 -18.79
N GLY A 19 -4.30 11.12 -18.57
CA GLY A 19 -4.00 9.81 -19.13
C GLY A 19 -5.03 9.45 -20.19
N SER A 20 -4.58 9.16 -21.41
CA SER A 20 -5.42 8.67 -22.51
C SER A 20 -5.95 7.25 -22.31
N SER A 21 -5.72 6.63 -21.15
CA SER A 21 -6.26 5.32 -20.79
C SER A 21 -6.36 5.16 -19.28
N SER A 22 -7.26 4.28 -18.86
CA SER A 22 -7.44 3.91 -17.46
C SER A 22 -7.32 2.40 -17.28
N VAL A 23 -6.98 2.00 -16.05
CA VAL A 23 -6.90 0.62 -15.62
C VAL A 23 -7.71 0.47 -14.33
N ASP A 24 -8.44 -0.63 -14.21
CA ASP A 24 -9.33 -0.89 -13.07
C ASP A 24 -8.58 -1.19 -11.75
N VAL A 25 -7.31 -1.60 -11.84
CA VAL A 25 -6.47 -1.91 -10.69
C VAL A 25 -5.27 -0.97 -10.56
N SER A 26 -4.98 -0.56 -9.32
CA SER A 26 -3.81 0.26 -8.98
C SER A 26 -2.63 -0.55 -8.45
N ARG A 27 -2.86 -1.81 -8.04
CA ARG A 27 -1.85 -2.76 -7.55
C ARG A 27 -2.34 -4.19 -7.74
N ILE A 28 -1.41 -5.10 -8.02
CA ILE A 28 -1.67 -6.53 -8.05
C ILE A 28 -0.82 -7.19 -6.97
N ALA A 29 -1.45 -7.84 -6.00
CA ALA A 29 -0.77 -8.65 -5.00
C ALA A 29 -1.12 -10.12 -5.24
N VAL A 30 -0.10 -10.95 -5.42
CA VAL A 30 -0.26 -12.35 -5.77
C VAL A 30 0.35 -13.20 -4.66
N GLN A 31 -0.46 -14.07 -4.08
CA GLN A 31 -0.04 -15.06 -3.10
C GLN A 31 -0.19 -16.44 -3.72
N GLY A 32 0.76 -17.34 -3.47
CA GLY A 32 0.73 -18.68 -4.05
C GLY A 32 1.98 -19.46 -3.72
N ILE A 33 1.92 -20.76 -3.91
CA ILE A 33 3.02 -21.67 -3.60
C ILE A 33 4.13 -21.49 -4.63
N THR A 34 5.39 -21.53 -4.19
CA THR A 34 6.57 -21.46 -5.07
C THR A 34 6.44 -22.43 -6.24
N GLY A 35 6.64 -21.94 -7.47
CA GLY A 35 6.57 -22.75 -8.68
C GLY A 35 5.17 -22.95 -9.26
N GLU A 36 4.10 -22.68 -8.49
CA GLU A 36 2.73 -22.70 -9.02
C GLU A 36 2.45 -21.49 -9.91
N VAL A 37 1.44 -21.63 -10.77
CA VAL A 37 0.99 -20.55 -11.64
C VAL A 37 -0.18 -19.83 -10.98
N ALA A 38 0.05 -18.57 -10.63
CA ALA A 38 -1.01 -17.68 -10.17
C ALA A 38 -1.59 -16.90 -11.34
N THR A 39 -2.90 -16.67 -11.31
CA THR A 39 -3.64 -15.95 -12.36
C THR A 39 -4.25 -14.67 -11.80
N SER A 40 -4.15 -13.58 -12.57
CA SER A 40 -4.80 -12.30 -12.26
C SER A 40 -5.45 -11.75 -13.54
N ARG A 41 -6.42 -10.83 -13.39
CA ARG A 41 -7.10 -10.16 -14.50
C ARG A 41 -6.99 -8.65 -14.32
N VAL A 42 -6.75 -7.95 -15.41
CA VAL A 42 -6.65 -6.49 -15.47
C VAL A 42 -7.54 -6.01 -16.60
N ARG A 43 -8.40 -5.03 -16.35
CA ARG A 43 -9.19 -4.36 -17.39
C ARG A 43 -8.51 -3.08 -17.83
N VAL A 44 -8.22 -2.99 -19.11
CA VAL A 44 -7.67 -1.78 -19.74
C VAL A 44 -8.77 -1.10 -20.52
N THR A 45 -8.97 0.20 -20.30
CA THR A 45 -10.00 1.00 -20.98
C THR A 45 -9.34 2.13 -21.75
N ASN A 46 -9.67 2.26 -23.04
CA ASN A 46 -9.27 3.42 -23.83
C ASN A 46 -10.21 4.59 -23.53
N THR A 47 -9.71 5.59 -22.81
CA THR A 47 -10.46 6.80 -22.46
C THR A 47 -10.18 7.96 -23.41
N ASP A 48 -9.40 7.72 -24.47
CA ASP A 48 -9.15 8.68 -25.54
C ASP A 48 -10.33 8.72 -26.53
N THR A 49 -10.30 9.71 -27.41
CA THR A 49 -11.28 9.92 -28.48
C THR A 49 -10.89 9.24 -29.79
N ILE A 50 -9.72 8.58 -29.84
CA ILE A 50 -9.18 7.88 -31.00
C ILE A 50 -8.84 6.42 -30.67
N PRO A 51 -8.92 5.50 -31.63
CA PRO A 51 -8.48 4.12 -31.43
C PRO A 51 -6.99 4.06 -31.04
N GLN A 52 -6.64 3.17 -30.13
CA GLN A 52 -5.25 2.96 -29.69
C GLN A 52 -4.88 1.49 -29.64
N ARG A 53 -3.63 1.20 -29.98
CA ARG A 53 -2.99 -0.11 -29.82
C ARG A 53 -2.18 -0.15 -28.53
N TYR A 54 -2.43 -1.16 -27.71
CA TYR A 54 -1.75 -1.39 -26.44
C TYR A 54 -0.80 -2.57 -26.51
N GLY A 55 0.30 -2.46 -25.77
CA GLY A 55 1.23 -3.55 -25.50
C GLY A 55 1.48 -3.66 -24.00
N LEU A 56 1.46 -4.90 -23.50
CA LEU A 56 1.76 -5.20 -22.11
C LEU A 56 3.13 -5.85 -21.99
N SER A 57 3.86 -5.48 -20.95
CA SER A 57 5.16 -6.08 -20.68
C SER A 57 5.49 -6.09 -19.19
N VAL A 58 6.34 -7.03 -18.79
CA VAL A 58 6.99 -7.05 -17.49
C VAL A 58 8.50 -6.92 -17.68
N PRO A 59 9.22 -6.36 -16.70
CA PRO A 59 10.66 -6.16 -16.80
C PRO A 59 11.44 -7.48 -16.71
N GLY A 60 12.51 -7.56 -17.53
CA GLY A 60 13.61 -8.52 -17.49
C GLY A 60 13.31 -9.89 -16.87
N ALA A 61 13.71 -10.06 -15.60
CA ALA A 61 13.70 -11.33 -14.88
C ALA A 61 12.32 -12.00 -14.73
N PHE A 62 11.22 -11.30 -15.01
CA PHE A 62 9.88 -11.86 -14.95
C PHE A 62 9.31 -12.24 -16.32
N ARG A 63 9.95 -11.87 -17.43
CA ARG A 63 9.44 -12.13 -18.79
C ARG A 63 9.24 -13.61 -19.09
N GLU A 64 10.19 -14.44 -18.68
CA GLU A 64 10.12 -15.90 -18.91
C GLU A 64 9.16 -16.61 -17.93
N ARG A 65 8.77 -15.92 -16.85
CA ARG A 65 7.91 -16.44 -15.79
C ARG A 65 6.49 -15.87 -15.85
N ALA A 66 6.22 -14.99 -16.80
CA ALA A 66 4.93 -14.33 -16.98
C ALA A 66 4.40 -14.60 -18.38
N SER A 67 3.09 -14.84 -18.48
CA SER A 67 2.38 -14.85 -19.75
C SER A 67 1.13 -13.98 -19.64
N MET A 68 0.76 -13.35 -20.75
CA MET A 68 -0.34 -12.40 -20.82
C MET A 68 -1.19 -12.73 -22.04
N ASN A 69 -2.50 -12.76 -21.87
CA ASN A 69 -3.42 -13.05 -22.96
C ASN A 69 -4.63 -12.12 -22.92
N PRO A 70 -4.83 -11.25 -23.93
CA PRO A 70 -3.87 -10.93 -25.01
C PRO A 70 -2.68 -10.09 -24.50
N ALA A 71 -1.50 -10.24 -25.11
CA ALA A 71 -0.32 -9.41 -24.79
C ALA A 71 -0.30 -8.07 -25.55
N GLN A 72 -0.97 -8.02 -26.71
CA GLN A 72 -1.20 -6.81 -27.51
C GLN A 72 -2.62 -6.84 -28.06
N PHE A 73 -3.25 -5.68 -28.13
CA PHE A 73 -4.61 -5.52 -28.64
C PHE A 73 -4.86 -4.07 -29.03
N SER A 74 -5.95 -3.82 -29.76
CA SER A 74 -6.41 -2.48 -30.11
C SER A 74 -7.77 -2.23 -29.50
N LEU A 75 -8.01 -1.01 -29.03
CA LEU A 75 -9.30 -0.59 -28.49
C LEU A 75 -9.79 0.66 -29.20
N ALA A 76 -11.05 0.63 -29.62
CA ALA A 76 -11.77 1.82 -30.03
C ALA A 76 -11.97 2.80 -28.85
N PRO A 77 -12.34 4.06 -29.10
CA PRO A 77 -12.70 5.01 -28.05
C PRO A 77 -13.79 4.46 -27.12
N GLY A 78 -13.53 4.48 -25.81
CA GLY A 78 -14.46 3.98 -24.79
C GLY A 78 -14.50 2.45 -24.64
N GLU A 79 -13.79 1.69 -25.47
CA GLU A 79 -13.74 0.23 -25.39
C GLU A 79 -12.84 -0.24 -24.23
N SER A 80 -13.15 -1.42 -23.70
CA SER A 80 -12.40 -2.06 -22.62
C SER A 80 -12.00 -3.48 -23.01
N GLN A 81 -10.82 -3.92 -22.58
CA GLN A 81 -10.34 -5.29 -22.74
C GLN A 81 -9.85 -5.86 -21.42
N ASP A 82 -10.34 -7.06 -21.10
CA ASP A 82 -9.84 -7.85 -19.98
C ASP A 82 -8.61 -8.66 -20.44
N VAL A 83 -7.51 -8.48 -19.73
CA VAL A 83 -6.25 -9.20 -19.96
C VAL A 83 -6.02 -10.18 -18.82
N VAL A 84 -5.78 -11.45 -19.18
CA VAL A 84 -5.43 -12.49 -18.22
C VAL A 84 -3.91 -12.55 -18.09
N LEU A 85 -3.43 -12.36 -16.88
CA LEU A 85 -2.03 -12.45 -16.51
C LEU A 85 -1.79 -13.76 -15.76
N ARG A 86 -0.75 -14.50 -16.14
CA ARG A 86 -0.34 -15.74 -15.47
C ARG A 86 1.12 -15.63 -15.11
N PHE A 87 1.44 -15.88 -13.84
CA PHE A 87 2.80 -15.77 -13.31
C PHE A 87 3.19 -17.05 -12.59
N ARG A 88 4.40 -17.54 -12.84
CA ARG A 88 5.00 -18.60 -12.01
C ARG A 88 5.57 -17.98 -10.74
N MET A 89 5.07 -18.42 -9.59
CA MET A 89 5.38 -17.85 -8.29
C MET A 89 6.87 -18.02 -7.94
N PRO A 90 7.58 -16.94 -7.54
CA PRO A 90 8.96 -17.02 -7.08
C PRO A 90 9.06 -17.68 -5.69
N ALA A 91 10.26 -18.17 -5.36
CA ALA A 91 10.55 -18.76 -4.04
C ALA A 91 10.57 -17.72 -2.91
N GLU A 92 10.93 -16.49 -3.24
CA GLU A 92 11.00 -15.37 -2.31
C GLU A 92 10.01 -14.28 -2.69
N SER A 93 9.61 -13.48 -1.71
CA SER A 93 8.75 -12.33 -1.99
C SER A 93 9.52 -11.29 -2.80
N GLN A 94 8.93 -10.84 -3.91
CA GLN A 94 9.57 -9.93 -4.87
C GLN A 94 8.58 -8.87 -5.34
N LYS A 95 9.09 -7.67 -5.64
CA LYS A 95 8.31 -6.57 -6.21
C LYS A 95 8.74 -6.30 -7.64
N THR A 96 7.78 -6.08 -8.51
CA THR A 96 7.97 -5.70 -9.90
C THR A 96 6.82 -4.80 -10.36
N HIS A 97 6.69 -4.57 -11.65
CA HIS A 97 5.56 -3.84 -12.21
C HIS A 97 5.12 -4.43 -13.55
N LEU A 98 3.82 -4.31 -13.84
CA LEU A 98 3.27 -4.47 -15.17
C LEU A 98 3.30 -3.11 -15.87
N ALA A 99 3.90 -3.05 -17.04
CA ALA A 99 3.91 -1.86 -17.88
C ALA A 99 2.89 -2.03 -19.02
N ILE A 100 1.99 -1.07 -19.15
CA ILE A 100 1.01 -0.97 -20.24
C ILE A 100 1.38 0.27 -21.04
N VAL A 101 1.76 0.06 -22.29
CA VAL A 101 2.22 1.13 -23.18
C VAL A 101 1.32 1.23 -24.40
N SER A 102 1.08 2.46 -24.86
CA SER A 102 0.51 2.69 -26.18
C SER A 102 1.62 2.48 -27.23
N LEU A 103 1.32 1.68 -28.25
CA LEU A 103 2.26 1.33 -29.33
C LEU A 103 2.16 2.30 -30.52
N ASP A 104 1.13 3.15 -30.56
CA ASP A 104 0.92 4.08 -31.66
C ASP A 104 1.89 5.26 -31.55
N SER A 105 2.95 5.18 -32.34
CA SER A 105 4.05 6.15 -32.34
C SER A 105 3.72 7.48 -33.01
N ARG A 106 2.61 7.57 -33.76
CA ARG A 106 2.22 8.72 -34.57
C ARG A 106 1.33 9.75 -33.87
N GLN A 107 0.80 9.41 -32.70
CA GLN A 107 -0.04 10.33 -31.93
C GLN A 107 0.70 10.69 -30.65
N GLY A 108 0.67 11.98 -30.28
CA GLY A 108 1.20 12.48 -29.01
C GLY A 108 0.36 12.00 -27.82
N SER A 109 0.10 10.70 -27.73
CA SER A 109 -0.63 10.09 -26.62
C SER A 109 0.15 10.37 -25.34
N ALA A 110 -0.51 10.92 -24.33
CA ALA A 110 0.11 11.26 -23.05
C ALA A 110 0.82 10.04 -22.41
N LEU A 111 0.33 8.83 -22.69
CA LEU A 111 0.96 7.57 -22.31
C LEU A 111 2.35 7.35 -22.90
N LYS A 112 2.61 7.85 -24.11
CA LYS A 112 3.92 7.77 -24.75
C LYS A 112 4.93 8.69 -24.05
N VAL A 113 4.48 9.88 -23.64
CA VAL A 113 5.30 10.87 -22.92
C VAL A 113 5.56 10.43 -21.48
N ALA A 114 4.60 9.75 -20.85
CA ALA A 114 4.69 9.24 -19.48
C ALA A 114 5.36 7.85 -19.35
N GLY A 115 5.78 7.22 -20.46
CA GLY A 115 6.39 5.89 -20.43
C GLY A 115 5.43 4.74 -20.05
N GLY A 116 4.13 4.93 -20.29
CA GLY A 116 3.05 3.98 -20.03
C GLY A 116 2.52 3.99 -18.60
N ILE A 117 1.45 3.21 -18.37
CA ILE A 117 0.92 2.94 -17.02
C ILE A 117 1.76 1.84 -16.39
N ARG A 118 2.28 2.10 -15.19
CA ARG A 118 3.02 1.11 -14.39
C ARG A 118 2.20 0.70 -13.19
N ILE A 119 1.82 -0.57 -13.15
CA ILE A 119 1.04 -1.15 -12.06
C ILE A 119 1.98 -1.98 -11.18
N PRO A 120 2.17 -1.61 -9.90
CA PRO A 120 2.95 -2.40 -8.97
C PRO A 120 2.42 -3.84 -8.87
N LEU A 121 3.31 -4.81 -9.02
CA LEU A 121 3.05 -6.23 -8.87
C LEU A 121 3.89 -6.76 -7.72
N GLU A 122 3.25 -7.31 -6.70
CA GLU A 122 3.93 -7.85 -5.53
C GLU A 122 3.64 -9.35 -5.40
N PHE A 123 4.71 -10.15 -5.37
CA PHE A 123 4.66 -11.57 -5.09
C PHE A 123 4.91 -11.78 -3.60
N ILE A 124 3.98 -12.45 -2.94
CA ILE A 124 4.07 -12.80 -1.53
C ILE A 124 4.26 -14.31 -1.47
N ALA A 125 5.50 -14.73 -1.21
CA ALA A 125 5.82 -16.14 -1.03
C ALA A 125 5.30 -16.62 0.34
N PRO A 126 4.62 -17.77 0.42
CA PRO A 126 4.19 -18.33 1.70
C PRO A 126 5.42 -18.66 2.53
N ARG A 127 5.53 -18.05 3.71
CA ARG A 127 6.50 -18.50 4.69
C ARG A 127 6.00 -19.83 5.22
N VAL A 128 6.62 -20.93 4.78
CA VAL A 128 6.41 -22.23 5.41
C VAL A 128 6.90 -22.09 6.85
N ALA A 129 5.97 -22.10 7.81
CA ALA A 129 6.27 -22.14 9.23
C ALA A 129 7.09 -23.41 9.51
N GLY A 130 8.41 -23.29 9.52
CA GLY A 130 9.32 -24.43 9.53
C GLY A 130 10.70 -24.15 8.93
N ALA A 131 10.84 -23.11 8.11
CA ALA A 131 12.16 -22.57 7.77
C ALA A 131 12.76 -21.98 9.04
N SER A 132 13.75 -22.68 9.60
CA SER A 132 14.54 -22.31 10.77
C SER A 132 14.71 -20.80 10.84
N THR A 133 14.08 -20.15 11.83
CA THR A 133 14.49 -18.81 12.22
C THR A 133 15.99 -18.91 12.48
N PRO A 134 16.87 -18.19 11.75
CA PRO A 134 18.25 -18.07 12.18
C PRO A 134 18.14 -17.57 13.62
N ARG A 135 18.62 -18.38 14.56
CA ARG A 135 18.66 -18.05 15.98
C ARG A 135 19.37 -16.71 16.01
N ALA A 136 18.61 -15.63 16.20
CA ALA A 136 19.18 -14.30 16.22
C ALA A 136 20.29 -14.37 17.26
N PRO A 137 21.53 -13.96 16.93
CA PRO A 137 22.55 -13.84 17.95
C PRO A 137 21.91 -13.02 19.06
N ILE A 138 21.97 -13.52 20.30
CA ILE A 138 21.47 -12.79 21.46
C ILE A 138 22.29 -11.51 21.48
N THR A 139 21.74 -10.45 20.91
CA THR A 139 22.29 -9.11 21.00
C THR A 139 22.03 -8.70 22.43
N LEU A 140 23.04 -8.93 23.28
CA LEU A 140 23.08 -8.35 24.61
C LEU A 140 22.74 -6.86 24.45
N PRO A 141 21.71 -6.35 25.14
CA PRO A 141 21.34 -4.95 25.04
C PRO A 141 22.58 -4.13 25.36
N ASN A 142 22.85 -3.12 24.52
CA ASN A 142 23.97 -2.21 24.74
C ASN A 142 23.91 -1.71 26.19
N LEU A 143 24.99 -1.89 26.95
CA LEU A 143 25.10 -1.52 28.36
C LEU A 143 24.69 -0.06 28.61
N TRP A 144 24.85 0.81 27.60
CA TRP A 144 24.37 2.18 27.64
C TRP A 144 22.86 2.31 27.81
N HIS A 145 22.06 1.49 27.10
CA HIS A 145 20.61 1.49 27.26
C HIS A 145 20.19 0.96 28.62
N VAL A 146 20.90 -0.04 29.15
CA VAL A 146 20.65 -0.57 30.50
C VAL A 146 20.88 0.53 31.55
N ALA A 147 21.95 1.32 31.41
CA ALA A 147 22.23 2.45 32.30
C ALA A 147 21.14 3.54 32.21
N VAL A 148 20.70 3.91 30.99
CA VAL A 148 19.62 4.89 30.79
C VAL A 148 18.32 4.41 31.45
N TYR A 149 17.93 3.15 31.25
CA TYR A 149 16.70 2.61 31.85
C TYR A 149 16.78 2.53 33.38
N ALA A 150 17.96 2.27 33.96
CA ALA A 150 18.14 2.28 35.41
C ALA A 150 17.95 3.69 36.01
N VAL A 151 18.45 4.72 35.33
CA VAL A 151 18.25 6.12 35.72
C VAL A 151 16.78 6.50 35.65
N ASP A 152 16.11 6.20 34.53
CA ASP A 152 14.69 6.50 34.35
C ASP A 152 13.82 5.80 35.39
N GLY A 153 14.08 4.51 35.65
CA GLY A 153 13.38 3.76 36.70
C GLY A 153 13.56 4.38 38.09
N THR A 154 14.76 4.84 38.40
CA THR A 154 15.06 5.50 39.69
C THR A 154 14.31 6.83 39.82
N LEU A 155 14.27 7.63 38.75
CA LEU A 155 13.53 8.90 38.72
C LEU A 155 12.02 8.71 38.91
N ILE A 156 11.44 7.69 38.26
CA ILE A 156 10.02 7.35 38.40
C ILE A 156 9.71 6.97 39.86
N ILE A 157 10.57 6.17 40.51
CA ILE A 157 10.39 5.77 41.91
C ILE A 157 10.46 6.99 42.84
N ILE A 158 11.43 7.90 42.65
CA ILE A 158 11.56 9.13 43.44
C ILE A 158 10.32 10.03 43.27
N ALA A 159 9.86 10.22 42.03
CA ALA A 159 8.68 11.02 41.75
C ALA A 159 7.42 10.45 42.42
N ALA A 160 7.21 9.12 42.33
CA ALA A 160 6.10 8.44 42.98
C ALA A 160 6.15 8.60 44.52
N TYR A 161 7.35 8.52 45.11
CA TYR A 161 7.55 8.74 46.54
C TYR A 161 7.18 10.16 46.98
N LEU A 162 7.62 11.19 46.23
CA LEU A 162 7.32 12.59 46.55
C LEU A 162 5.83 12.92 46.43
N ILE A 163 5.15 12.38 45.41
CA ILE A 163 3.70 12.54 45.24
C ILE A 163 2.95 11.91 46.43
N ARG A 164 3.36 10.71 46.85
CA ARG A 164 2.74 10.03 48.00
C ARG A 164 2.95 10.80 49.29
N ARG A 165 4.13 11.39 49.50
CA ARG A 165 4.45 12.21 50.68
C ARG A 165 3.57 13.47 50.75
N ARG A 166 3.43 14.21 49.65
CA ARG A 166 2.61 15.45 49.62
C ARG A 166 1.13 15.21 49.91
N LYS A 167 0.60 14.05 49.53
CA LYS A 167 -0.83 13.73 49.75
C LYS A 167 -1.17 13.52 51.24
N GLY A 168 -0.18 13.24 52.09
CA GLY A 168 -0.36 13.08 53.53
C GLY A 168 -0.56 14.39 54.30
N GLU A 169 -0.15 15.55 53.75
CA GLU A 169 -0.21 16.85 54.45
C GLU A 169 -1.51 17.63 54.19
N SER A 170 -2.37 17.18 53.27
CA SER A 170 -3.55 17.95 52.81
C SER A 170 -4.90 17.53 53.44
N HIS A 171 -4.89 16.86 54.61
CA HIS A 171 -6.12 16.41 55.31
C HIS A 171 -6.48 17.25 56.56
N GLY A 172 -6.17 18.56 56.55
CA GLY A 172 -6.20 19.37 57.77
C GLY A 172 -7.09 20.62 57.80
N HIS A 173 -8.01 20.87 56.86
CA HIS A 173 -8.93 22.02 56.96
C HIS A 173 -10.38 21.62 56.70
N ASN A 174 -11.06 21.22 57.79
CA ASN A 174 -12.51 21.16 57.89
C ASN A 174 -13.06 22.59 57.87
N TYR A 175 -13.65 23.00 56.75
CA TYR A 175 -14.48 24.21 56.72
C TYR A 175 -15.84 23.87 57.35
N GLN A 176 -16.04 24.25 58.61
CA GLN A 176 -17.37 24.27 59.22
C GLN A 176 -18.18 25.39 58.55
N ILE A 177 -19.17 25.02 57.75
CA ILE A 177 -20.18 25.93 57.22
C ILE A 177 -21.28 26.03 58.28
N SER A 178 -21.28 27.12 59.04
CA SER A 178 -22.37 27.46 59.97
C SER A 178 -23.46 28.18 59.19
N PHE A 179 -24.67 27.64 59.18
CA PHE A 179 -25.86 28.34 58.70
C PHE A 179 -26.51 29.05 59.90
N VAL A 180 -26.73 30.36 59.75
CA VAL A 180 -27.57 31.20 60.62
C VAL A 180 -28.81 31.58 59.83
#